data_AF-A0A9D3YW73-F1
#
_entry.id   AF-A0A9D3YW73-F1
#
_cell.length_a   1.000
_cell.length_b   1.000
_cell.length_c   1.000
_cell.angle_alpha   90.00
_cell.angle_beta   90.00
_cell.angle_gamma   90.00
#
_symmetry.space_group_name_H-M   'P 1'
#
loop_
_entity.id
_entity.type
_entity.pdbx_description
1 polymer ?
#
loop_
_entity_poly.entity_id
_entity_poly.type
_entity_poly.pdbx_seq_one_letter_code
_entity_poly.pdbx_strand_id
1 'polypeptide(L)'
;MSPERQFPPFMTSRPTMQSTPIQMLPQSFITDVDIQRIVHTLRIYLRDKIRGLVQACVAEHVTPLLNKITELQLFVKNMSNKDAVLEQDLDDANQYSRRHCVIVSNVPENNGESTDDIIIQIAKDNGSNIVLSDADRSNRNGPPKRNAGKHRDIIVNYVEEQGIENQDHFHPETV
;
A
#
# COMPACT_ATOMS: atom_id res chain seq x y z
N MET A 1 -32.15 -101.76 -97.93
CA MET A 1 -31.24 -101.73 -96.76
C MET A 1 -30.94 -100.27 -96.45
N SER A 2 -31.43 -99.76 -95.32
CA SER A 2 -30.96 -98.50 -94.71
C SER A 2 -29.50 -98.64 -94.28
N PRO A 3 -28.74 -97.54 -94.10
CA PRO A 3 -28.66 -96.92 -92.76
C PRO A 3 -28.74 -95.38 -92.83
N GLU A 4 -29.60 -94.74 -92.02
CA GLU A 4 -29.39 -94.34 -90.62
C GLU A 4 -28.90 -92.88 -90.53
N ARG A 5 -29.87 -91.95 -90.41
CA ARG A 5 -29.63 -90.52 -90.23
C ARG A 5 -29.19 -90.27 -88.78
N GLN A 6 -27.93 -89.88 -88.59
CA GLN A 6 -27.44 -89.38 -87.31
C GLN A 6 -27.88 -87.93 -87.09
N PHE A 7 -28.69 -87.71 -86.06
CA PHE A 7 -28.95 -86.37 -85.53
C PHE A 7 -27.78 -85.94 -84.63
N PRO A 8 -27.34 -84.67 -84.70
CA PRO A 8 -26.25 -84.18 -83.86
C PRO A 8 -26.67 -84.13 -82.37
N PRO A 9 -25.75 -84.40 -81.44
CA PRO A 9 -26.05 -84.44 -80.01
C PRO A 9 -26.43 -83.04 -79.48
N PHE A 10 -27.49 -82.98 -78.68
CA PHE A 10 -27.84 -81.80 -77.89
C PHE A 10 -26.69 -81.45 -76.94
N MET A 11 -26.07 -80.29 -77.16
CA MET A 11 -25.10 -79.73 -76.22
C MET A 11 -25.83 -79.21 -74.97
N THR A 12 -25.80 -79.98 -73.89
CA THR A 12 -26.18 -79.49 -72.55
C THR A 12 -25.03 -78.66 -71.98
N SER A 13 -24.81 -77.47 -72.51
CA SER A 13 -23.97 -76.46 -71.86
C SER A 13 -24.77 -75.86 -70.70
N ARG A 14 -24.66 -76.46 -69.51
CA ARG A 14 -25.04 -75.77 -68.26
C ARG A 14 -24.16 -74.51 -68.16
N PRO A 15 -24.72 -73.30 -68.05
CA PRO A 15 -23.90 -72.13 -67.77
C PRO A 15 -23.29 -72.32 -66.38
N THR A 16 -21.96 -72.44 -66.33
CA THR A 16 -21.20 -72.37 -65.09
C THR A 16 -21.44 -70.98 -64.51
N MET A 17 -22.16 -70.90 -63.39
CA MET A 17 -22.24 -69.67 -62.60
C MET A 17 -20.84 -69.39 -62.06
N GLN A 18 -20.07 -68.57 -62.78
CA GLN A 18 -18.85 -67.99 -62.24
C GLN A 18 -19.27 -67.02 -61.13
N SER A 19 -19.09 -67.43 -59.88
CA SER A 19 -19.18 -66.53 -58.74
C SER A 19 -18.04 -65.53 -58.87
N THR A 20 -18.32 -64.33 -59.39
CA THR A 20 -17.42 -63.20 -59.25
C THR A 20 -17.19 -62.98 -57.75
N PRO A 21 -15.94 -63.10 -57.24
CA PRO A 21 -15.69 -62.79 -55.85
C PRO A 21 -16.04 -61.32 -55.63
N ILE A 22 -16.94 -61.05 -54.69
CA ILE A 22 -17.21 -59.69 -54.22
C ILE A 22 -15.87 -59.15 -53.71
N GLN A 23 -15.27 -58.20 -54.42
CA GLN A 23 -14.14 -57.46 -53.89
C GLN A 23 -14.66 -56.67 -52.69
N MET A 24 -14.37 -57.17 -51.49
CA MET A 24 -14.58 -56.42 -50.26
C MET A 24 -13.78 -55.12 -50.39
N LEU A 25 -14.47 -53.97 -50.38
CA LEU A 25 -13.82 -52.69 -50.20
C LEU A 25 -12.94 -52.78 -48.94
N PRO A 26 -11.66 -52.37 -48.98
CA PRO A 26 -10.81 -52.44 -47.81
C PRO A 26 -11.48 -51.62 -46.71
N GLN A 27 -11.85 -52.28 -45.60
CA GLN A 27 -12.27 -51.56 -44.41
C GLN A 27 -11.09 -50.70 -43.99
N SER A 28 -11.28 -49.38 -43.98
CA SER A 28 -10.27 -48.45 -43.48
C SER A 28 -10.14 -48.67 -41.97
N PHE A 29 -9.13 -49.43 -41.57
CA PHE A 29 -8.81 -49.64 -40.16
C PHE A 29 -8.08 -48.40 -39.65
N ILE A 30 -8.54 -47.85 -38.53
CA ILE A 30 -7.82 -46.80 -37.80
C ILE A 30 -6.47 -47.38 -37.39
N THR A 31 -5.38 -46.73 -37.80
CA THR A 31 -4.03 -47.16 -37.46
C THR A 31 -3.52 -46.45 -36.21
N ASP A 32 -2.48 -47.00 -35.58
CA ASP A 32 -1.84 -46.35 -34.42
C ASP A 32 -1.35 -44.93 -34.76
N VAL A 33 -0.91 -44.70 -36.00
CA VAL A 33 -0.49 -43.38 -36.49
C VAL A 33 -1.65 -42.37 -36.45
N ASP A 34 -2.87 -42.81 -36.78
CA ASP A 34 -4.06 -41.95 -36.74
C ASP A 34 -4.41 -41.59 -35.28
N ILE A 35 -4.30 -42.56 -34.37
CA ILE A 35 -4.50 -42.36 -32.94
C ILE A 35 -3.49 -41.33 -32.40
N GLN A 36 -2.20 -41.48 -32.74
CA GLN A 36 -1.17 -40.54 -32.30
C GLN A 36 -1.41 -39.11 -32.83
N ARG A 37 -1.85 -38.96 -34.09
CA ARG A 37 -2.18 -37.65 -34.67
C ARG A 37 -3.37 -36.99 -33.97
N ILE A 38 -4.42 -37.77 -33.66
CA ILE A 38 -5.59 -37.29 -32.93
C ILE A 38 -5.20 -36.86 -31.51
N VAL A 39 -4.45 -37.70 -30.80
CA VAL A 39 -3.97 -37.39 -29.43
C VAL A 39 -3.10 -36.14 -29.43
N HIS A 40 -2.18 -36.01 -30.39
CA HIS A 40 -1.32 -34.83 -30.51
C HIS A 40 -2.14 -33.56 -30.74
N THR A 41 -3.11 -33.61 -31.66
CA THR A 41 -3.98 -32.47 -31.99
C THR A 41 -4.83 -32.07 -30.78
N LEU A 42 -5.44 -33.03 -30.09
CA LEU A 42 -6.20 -32.79 -28.87
C LEU A 42 -5.33 -32.21 -27.76
N ARG A 43 -4.10 -32.70 -27.59
CA ARG A 43 -3.14 -32.19 -26.60
C ARG A 43 -2.82 -30.72 -26.85
N ILE A 44 -2.60 -30.32 -28.11
CA ILE A 44 -2.35 -28.93 -28.48
C ILE A 44 -3.59 -28.09 -28.20
N TYR A 45 -4.75 -28.51 -28.72
CA TYR A 45 -6.00 -27.78 -28.57
C TYR A 45 -6.34 -27.53 -27.09
N LEU A 46 -6.30 -28.57 -26.25
CA LEU A 46 -6.59 -28.45 -24.83
C LEU A 46 -5.57 -27.56 -24.11
N ARG A 47 -4.27 -27.70 -24.43
CA ARG A 47 -3.23 -26.84 -23.87
C ARG A 47 -3.50 -25.37 -24.18
N ASP A 48 -3.77 -25.05 -25.44
CA ASP A 48 -4.00 -23.67 -25.86
C ASP A 48 -5.30 -23.13 -25.27
N LYS A 49 -6.36 -23.96 -25.22
CA LYS A 49 -7.63 -23.57 -24.61
C LYS A 49 -7.48 -23.27 -23.12
N ILE A 50 -6.79 -24.13 -22.36
CA ILE A 50 -6.53 -23.92 -20.94
C ILE A 50 -5.67 -22.68 -20.74
N ARG A 51 -4.60 -22.51 -21.52
CA ARG A 51 -3.72 -21.33 -21.42
C ARG A 51 -4.52 -20.04 -21.66
N GLY A 52 -5.38 -20.01 -22.68
CA GLY A 52 -6.22 -18.85 -22.99
C GLY A 52 -7.19 -18.52 -21.85
N LEU A 53 -7.84 -19.54 -21.26
CA LEU A 53 -8.74 -19.34 -20.12
C LEU A 53 -8.01 -18.80 -18.89
N VAL A 54 -6.81 -19.33 -18.59
CA VAL A 54 -6.00 -18.84 -17.48
C VAL A 54 -5.54 -17.40 -17.72
N GLN A 55 -5.07 -17.09 -18.93
CA GLN A 55 -4.63 -15.73 -19.29
C GLN A 55 -5.78 -14.71 -19.19
N ALA A 56 -6.97 -15.08 -19.65
CA ALA A 56 -8.16 -14.22 -19.52
C ALA A 56 -8.49 -13.93 -18.05
N CYS A 57 -8.54 -14.97 -17.20
CA CYS A 57 -8.80 -14.83 -15.77
C CYS A 57 -7.74 -13.96 -15.05
N VAL A 58 -6.46 -14.16 -15.39
CA VAL A 58 -5.37 -13.35 -14.83
C VAL A 58 -5.52 -11.88 -15.25
N ALA A 59 -5.79 -11.62 -16.52
CA ALA A 59 -5.96 -10.26 -17.03
C ALA A 59 -7.18 -9.56 -16.43
N GLU A 60 -8.30 -10.27 -16.30
CA GLU A 60 -9.57 -9.71 -15.83
C GLU A 60 -9.61 -9.47 -14.33
N HIS A 61 -8.96 -10.31 -13.53
CA HIS A 61 -9.09 -10.27 -12.08
C HIS A 61 -7.77 -10.04 -11.34
N VAL A 62 -6.70 -10.74 -11.72
CA VAL A 62 -5.44 -10.69 -10.96
C VAL A 62 -4.70 -9.38 -11.21
N THR A 63 -4.57 -8.96 -12.46
CA THR A 63 -3.90 -7.70 -12.84
C THR A 63 -4.54 -6.47 -12.18
N PRO A 64 -5.87 -6.25 -12.23
CA PRO A 64 -6.47 -5.07 -11.58
C PRO A 64 -6.35 -5.10 -10.06
N LEU A 65 -6.44 -6.27 -9.43
CA LEU A 65 -6.24 -6.40 -7.99
C LEU A 65 -4.80 -6.04 -7.60
N LEU A 66 -3.80 -6.51 -8.36
CA LEU A 66 -2.40 -6.14 -8.13
C LEU A 66 -2.19 -4.63 -8.26
N ASN A 67 -2.76 -4.01 -9.30
CA ASN A 67 -2.70 -2.55 -9.47
C ASN A 67 -3.32 -1.82 -8.28
N LYS A 68 -4.47 -2.30 -7.77
CA LYS A 68 -5.13 -1.69 -6.61
C LYS A 68 -4.32 -1.85 -5.34
N ILE A 69 -3.70 -3.01 -5.12
CA ILE A 69 -2.79 -3.24 -3.99
C ILE A 69 -1.63 -2.25 -4.05
N THR A 70 -1.01 -2.07 -5.21
CA THR A 70 0.09 -1.12 -5.38
C THR A 70 -0.35 0.32 -5.13
N GLU A 71 -1.51 0.73 -5.67
CA GLU A 71 -2.06 2.06 -5.45
C GLU A 71 -2.33 2.33 -3.96
N LEU A 72 -2.98 1.38 -3.27
CA LEU A 72 -3.27 1.49 -1.85
C LEU A 72 -1.99 1.54 -1.01
N GLN A 73 -0.98 0.74 -1.34
CA GLN A 73 0.32 0.78 -0.66
C GLN A 73 1.00 2.14 -0.82
N LEU A 74 0.96 2.73 -2.02
CA LEU A 74 1.50 4.07 -2.25
C LEU A 74 0.72 5.14 -1.47
N PHE A 75 -0.61 5.03 -1.45
CA PHE A 75 -1.46 5.96 -0.70
C PHE A 75 -1.16 5.91 0.80
N VAL A 76 -1.08 4.72 1.40
CA VAL A 76 -0.74 4.52 2.81
C VAL A 76 0.63 5.10 3.13
N LYS A 77 1.64 4.84 2.29
CA LYS A 77 2.99 5.39 2.46
C LYS A 77 2.98 6.92 2.41
N ASN A 78 2.27 7.50 1.46
CA ASN A 78 2.18 8.96 1.32
C ASN A 78 1.44 9.59 2.52
N MET A 79 0.39 8.95 3.03
CA MET A 79 -0.32 9.44 4.20
C MET A 79 0.57 9.40 5.44
N SER A 80 1.23 8.27 5.68
CA SER A 80 2.16 8.11 6.81
C SER A 80 3.30 9.13 6.79
N ASN A 81 3.84 9.45 5.61
CA ASN A 81 4.85 10.50 5.48
C ASN A 81 4.31 11.88 5.83
N LYS A 82 3.06 12.19 5.44
CA LYS A 82 2.43 13.47 5.80
C LYS A 82 2.18 13.56 7.29
N ASP A 83 1.72 12.48 7.91
CA ASP A 83 1.51 12.44 9.35
C ASP A 83 2.83 12.71 10.09
N ALA A 84 3.93 12.08 9.67
CA ALA A 84 5.25 12.33 10.26
C ALA A 84 5.72 13.79 10.11
N VAL A 85 5.50 14.40 8.94
CA VAL A 85 5.83 15.82 8.71
C VAL A 85 4.97 16.72 9.59
N LEU A 86 3.66 16.45 9.67
CA LEU A 86 2.75 17.26 10.49
C LEU A 86 3.04 17.14 11.99
N GLU A 87 3.42 15.96 12.46
CA GLU A 87 3.87 15.77 13.84
C GLU A 87 5.14 16.59 14.13
N GLN A 88 6.09 16.61 13.20
CA GLN A 88 7.29 17.42 13.31
C GLN A 88 6.97 18.92 13.31
N ASP A 89 6.17 19.39 12.34
CA ASP A 89 5.77 20.80 12.25
C ASP A 89 5.02 21.26 13.51
N LEU A 90 4.19 20.39 14.09
CA LEU A 90 3.47 20.65 15.33
C LEU A 90 4.42 20.73 16.53
N ASP A 91 5.41 19.84 16.60
CA ASP A 91 6.42 19.89 17.65
C ASP A 91 7.26 21.16 17.54
N ASP A 92 7.73 21.50 16.33
CA ASP A 92 8.49 22.72 16.06
C ASP A 92 7.69 23.98 16.43
N ALA A 93 6.40 24.03 16.04
CA ALA A 93 5.51 25.13 16.41
C ALA A 93 5.30 25.22 17.94
N ASN A 94 5.15 24.09 18.62
CA ASN A 94 5.01 24.05 20.07
C ASN A 94 6.30 24.47 20.79
N GLN A 95 7.46 24.01 20.31
CA GLN A 95 8.76 24.43 20.83
C GLN A 95 8.95 25.93 20.65
N TYR A 96 8.65 26.44 19.46
CA TYR A 96 8.72 27.87 19.15
C TYR A 96 7.81 28.69 20.07
N SER A 97 6.56 28.24 20.25
CA SER A 97 5.61 28.89 21.16
C SER A 97 6.05 28.86 22.63
N ARG A 98 6.82 27.86 23.07
CA ARG A 98 7.30 27.73 24.45
C ARG A 98 8.62 28.44 24.71
N ARG A 99 9.30 28.94 23.67
CA ARG A 99 10.62 29.58 23.79
C ARG A 99 10.62 30.79 24.72
N HIS A 100 9.51 31.54 24.75
CA HIS A 100 9.33 32.71 25.61
C HIS A 100 8.62 32.40 26.91
N CYS A 101 8.35 31.12 27.20
CA CYS A 101 7.65 30.67 28.38
C CYS A 101 8.64 30.13 29.43
N VAL A 102 8.53 30.61 30.67
CA VAL A 102 9.22 30.04 31.83
C VAL A 102 8.20 29.42 32.77
N ILE A 103 8.54 28.23 33.28
CA ILE A 103 7.75 27.53 34.29
C ILE A 103 8.39 27.75 35.65
N VAL A 104 7.61 28.29 36.59
CA VAL A 104 8.02 28.48 37.98
C VAL A 104 7.26 27.53 38.88
N SER A 105 7.98 26.55 39.43
CA SER A 105 7.43 25.46 40.23
C SER A 105 7.50 25.72 41.73
N ASN A 106 6.70 24.96 42.49
CA ASN A 106 6.68 24.96 43.96
C ASN A 106 6.33 26.31 44.61
N VAL A 107 5.58 27.16 43.92
CA VAL A 107 5.05 28.41 44.48
C VAL A 107 3.74 28.11 45.21
N PRO A 108 3.59 28.42 46.52
CA PRO A 108 2.33 28.24 47.24
C PRO A 108 1.16 28.96 46.55
N GLU A 109 -0.01 28.30 46.50
CA GLU A 109 -1.24 28.86 45.90
C GLU A 109 -2.09 29.55 46.96
N ASN A 110 -2.43 30.82 46.72
CA ASN A 110 -3.37 31.58 47.54
C ASN A 110 -4.62 31.99 46.75
N ASN A 111 -5.76 32.11 47.43
CA ASN A 111 -6.98 32.55 46.78
C ASN A 111 -6.91 34.04 46.45
N GLY A 112 -7.21 34.42 45.21
CA GLY A 112 -7.09 35.80 44.73
C GLY A 112 -5.65 36.29 44.57
N GLU A 113 -4.68 35.38 44.43
CA GLU A 113 -3.29 35.75 44.18
C GLU A 113 -3.10 36.41 42.81
N SER A 114 -2.16 37.36 42.76
CA SER A 114 -1.62 37.92 41.54
C SER A 114 -0.35 37.17 41.18
N THR A 115 -0.38 36.41 40.08
CA THR A 115 0.80 35.67 39.61
C THR A 115 1.91 36.59 39.15
N ASP A 116 1.59 37.77 38.61
CA ASP A 116 2.58 38.75 38.17
C ASP A 116 3.42 39.25 39.36
N ASP A 117 2.77 39.64 40.46
CA ASP A 117 3.45 40.14 41.66
C ASP A 117 4.37 39.09 42.27
N ILE A 118 3.93 37.82 42.28
CA ILE A 118 4.73 36.71 42.77
C ILE A 118 5.99 36.53 41.92
N ILE A 119 5.87 36.62 40.59
CA ILE A 119 6.99 36.43 39.67
C ILE A 119 7.99 37.59 39.79
N ILE A 120 7.52 38.82 39.89
CA ILE A 120 8.39 39.99 40.12
C ILE A 120 9.14 39.85 41.45
N GLN A 121 8.46 39.39 42.51
CA GLN A 121 9.11 39.20 43.80
C GLN A 121 10.19 38.11 43.72
N ILE A 122 9.88 36.97 43.12
CA ILE A 122 10.86 35.89 42.90
C ILE A 122 12.05 36.38 42.06
N ALA A 123 11.80 37.17 41.01
CA ALA A 123 12.85 37.73 40.18
C ALA A 123 13.79 38.64 41.00
N LYS A 124 13.22 39.55 41.79
CA LYS A 124 13.97 40.45 42.68
C LYS A 124 14.78 39.68 43.72
N ASP A 125 14.19 38.65 44.33
CA ASP A 125 14.85 37.79 45.32
C ASP A 125 16.05 37.04 44.72
N ASN A 126 16.03 36.77 43.41
CA ASN A 126 17.13 36.12 42.68
C ASN A 126 18.10 37.12 42.02
N GLY A 127 17.95 38.43 42.27
CA GLY A 127 18.85 39.46 41.74
C GLY A 127 18.54 39.92 40.31
N SER A 128 17.39 39.53 39.75
CA SER A 128 16.93 39.96 38.43
C SER A 128 15.99 41.16 38.54
N ASN A 129 16.22 42.20 37.74
CA ASN A 129 15.37 43.39 37.70
C ASN A 129 14.30 43.28 36.60
N ILE A 130 13.36 42.35 36.78
CA ILE A 130 12.22 42.16 35.86
C ILE A 130 11.10 43.14 36.23
N VAL A 131 10.56 43.84 35.24
CA VAL A 131 9.39 44.73 35.39
C VAL A 131 8.14 44.12 34.74
N LEU A 132 6.96 44.61 35.12
CA LEU A 132 5.67 44.13 34.58
C LEU A 132 5.59 44.21 33.05
N SER A 133 6.26 45.17 32.41
CA SER A 133 6.27 45.31 30.96
C SER A 133 7.04 44.20 30.24
N ASP A 134 7.88 43.45 30.95
CA ASP A 134 8.69 42.37 30.35
C ASP A 134 7.88 41.08 30.22
N ALA A 135 6.77 40.96 30.96
CA ALA A 135 5.86 39.82 30.91
C ALA A 135 4.56 40.20 30.18
N ASP A 136 4.17 39.40 29.19
CA ASP A 136 2.88 39.54 28.51
C ASP A 136 1.76 38.99 29.40
N ARG A 137 1.93 37.73 29.83
CA ARG A 137 0.91 36.99 30.58
C ARG A 137 1.55 36.06 31.59
N SER A 138 1.00 36.01 32.81
CA SER A 138 1.29 34.96 33.77
C SER A 138 0.01 34.31 34.29
N ASN A 139 0.04 32.99 34.50
CA ASN A 139 -1.08 32.26 35.11
C ASN A 139 -0.63 30.91 35.68
N ARG A 140 -1.46 30.36 36.58
CA ARG A 140 -1.28 28.97 37.03
C ARG A 140 -1.54 28.00 35.89
N ASN A 141 -0.61 27.07 35.70
CA ASN A 141 -0.67 26.03 34.69
C ASN A 141 -1.70 24.96 35.05
N GLY A 142 -2.73 24.83 34.22
CA GLY A 142 -3.76 23.81 34.35
C GLY A 142 -4.90 24.15 35.31
N PRO A 143 -5.96 23.31 35.32
CA PRO A 143 -7.18 23.58 36.08
C PRO A 143 -6.94 23.53 37.59
N PRO A 144 -7.71 24.29 38.40
CA PRO A 144 -7.62 24.24 39.86
C PRO A 144 -7.83 22.81 40.35
N LYS A 145 -6.89 22.31 41.16
CA LYS A 145 -6.99 20.95 41.70
C LYS A 145 -7.95 20.95 42.90
N ARG A 146 -9.01 20.12 42.83
CA ARG A 146 -10.00 20.00 43.92
C ARG A 146 -9.43 19.42 45.22
N ASN A 147 -8.37 18.60 45.15
CA ASN A 147 -7.69 17.98 46.29
C ASN A 147 -6.26 17.61 45.87
N ALA A 148 -5.27 18.45 46.17
CA ALA A 148 -3.87 18.04 46.03
C ALA A 148 -2.97 18.93 46.89
N GLY A 149 -2.17 18.32 47.78
CA GLY A 149 -1.11 19.00 48.53
C GLY A 149 0.08 19.46 47.67
N LYS A 150 -0.08 19.56 46.34
CA LYS A 150 0.94 20.04 45.41
C LYS A 150 0.41 21.24 44.64
N HIS A 151 1.09 22.37 44.78
CA HIS A 151 0.81 23.60 44.06
C HIS A 151 1.02 23.44 42.55
N ARG A 152 0.20 24.11 41.75
CA ARG A 152 0.34 24.24 40.29
C ARG A 152 1.52 25.15 39.97
N ASP A 153 2.22 24.83 38.91
CA ASP A 153 3.28 25.71 38.42
C ASP A 153 2.68 27.01 37.87
N ILE A 154 3.46 28.09 37.86
CA ILE A 154 3.11 29.33 37.15
C ILE A 154 3.81 29.27 35.78
N ILE A 155 3.07 29.51 34.70
CA ILE A 155 3.66 29.79 33.39
C ILE A 155 3.70 31.31 33.23
N VAL A 156 4.84 31.82 32.79
CA VAL A 156 5.04 33.23 32.43
C VAL A 156 5.49 33.29 30.99
N ASN A 157 4.77 34.04 30.16
CA ASN A 157 5.16 34.38 28.80
C ASN A 157 5.83 35.75 28.79
N TYR A 158 7.08 35.82 28.37
CA TYR A 158 7.84 37.07 28.27
C TYR A 158 7.63 37.72 26.91
N VAL A 159 7.61 39.05 26.91
CA VAL A 159 7.66 39.83 25.67
C VAL A 159 9.07 39.71 25.11
N GLU A 160 9.20 39.33 23.84
CA GLU A 160 10.47 39.33 23.15
C GLU A 160 10.93 40.80 22.98
N GLU A 161 11.96 41.21 23.71
CA GLU A 161 12.64 42.47 23.41
C GLU A 161 13.43 42.27 22.11
N GLN A 162 13.03 42.96 21.05
CA GLN A 162 13.70 42.95 19.76
C GLN A 162 15.19 43.29 19.95
N GLY A 163 16.07 42.33 19.66
CA GLY A 163 17.45 42.58 19.26
C GLY A 163 18.38 43.20 20.30
N ILE A 164 18.99 42.36 21.13
CA ILE A 164 20.41 42.59 21.45
C ILE A 164 21.21 41.82 20.39
N GLU A 165 21.36 42.44 19.21
CA GLU A 165 22.48 42.10 18.33
C GLU A 165 23.76 42.36 19.14
N ASN A 166 24.41 41.30 19.59
CA ASN A 166 25.74 41.38 20.15
C ASN A 166 26.68 41.95 19.07
N GLN A 167 26.94 43.26 19.12
CA GLN A 167 28.08 43.89 18.46
C GLN A 167 29.36 43.45 19.17
N ASP A 168 29.73 42.18 19.03
CA ASP A 168 31.09 41.74 19.31
C ASP A 168 31.90 41.85 18.02
N HIS A 169 32.22 43.09 17.63
CA HIS A 169 33.31 43.36 16.71
C HIS A 169 34.64 43.04 17.41
N PHE A 170 35.00 41.75 17.41
CA PHE A 170 36.34 41.31 17.78
C PHE A 170 37.29 41.60 16.60
N HIS A 171 38.01 42.72 16.68
CA HIS A 171 39.17 42.95 15.83
C HIS A 171 40.37 42.15 16.39
N PRO A 172 40.94 41.18 15.64
CA PRO A 172 42.24 40.64 16.00
C PRO A 172 43.31 41.67 15.62
N GLU A 173 43.85 42.36 16.62
CA GLU A 173 45.13 43.08 16.47
C GLU A 173 46.21 42.08 16.05
N THR A 174 46.86 42.40 14.93
CA THR A 174 48.03 41.68 14.43
C THR A 174 49.27 42.37 15.00
N VAL A 175 50.02 41.67 15.84
CA VAL A 175 51.45 41.94 16.10
C VAL A 175 52.18 40.60 16.22
#